data_AF-A0A0F3RLT9-F1
#
_entry.id   AF-A0A0F3RLT9-F1
#
_cell.length_a   1.000
_cell.length_b   1.000
_cell.length_c   1.000
_cell.angle_alpha   90.00
_cell.angle_beta   90.00
_cell.angle_gamma   90.00
#
_symmetry.space_group_name_H-M   'P 1'
#
loop_
_entity.id
_entity.type
_entity.pdbx_description
1 polymer ?
#
loop_
_entity_poly.entity_id
_entity_poly.type
_entity_poly.pdbx_seq_one_letter_code
_entity_poly.pdbx_strand_id
1 'polypeptide(L)'
;MEWDNIDFERKIWHIPKTKNGKAQNIPLTDEAMEILQARKLISTSKWVLPSATSESGHLSHPNSAWKIICKKAGIKNLRIHDLRRTFASCMADEGTGQYIIRAALNHINFDSTIHYNIPCMELVQEYMSKATQIISECVRS
;
A
#
# COMPACT_ATOMS: atom_id res chain seq x y z
N MET A 1 -1.59 -9.52 -6.29
CA MET A 1 -1.24 -9.73 -4.86
C MET A 1 -1.79 -11.09 -4.48
N GLU A 2 -0.90 -12.04 -4.27
CA GLU A 2 -1.23 -13.40 -3.81
C GLU A 2 -1.02 -13.48 -2.30
N TRP A 3 -1.69 -14.42 -1.63
CA TRP A 3 -1.48 -14.62 -0.20
C TRP A 3 -0.05 -15.07 0.13
N ASP A 4 0.56 -15.89 -0.73
CA ASP A 4 1.92 -16.42 -0.53
C ASP A 4 3.00 -15.33 -0.57
N ASN A 5 2.64 -14.15 -1.05
CA ASN A 5 3.50 -12.96 -1.08
C ASN A 5 3.41 -12.14 0.21
N ILE A 6 2.58 -12.53 1.18
CA ILE A 6 2.36 -11.81 2.44
C ILE A 6 2.98 -12.60 3.58
N ASP A 7 4.02 -12.02 4.18
CA ASP A 7 4.60 -12.49 5.42
C ASP A 7 3.88 -11.81 6.59
N PHE A 8 2.94 -12.53 7.20
CA PHE A 8 2.12 -11.98 8.29
C PHE A 8 2.90 -11.80 9.59
N GLU A 9 3.95 -12.60 9.82
CA GLU A 9 4.78 -12.50 11.01
C GLU A 9 5.68 -11.27 10.94
N ARG A 10 6.34 -11.08 9.79
CA ARG A 10 7.22 -9.92 9.55
C ARG A 10 6.47 -8.67 9.12
N LYS A 11 5.16 -8.75 8.89
CA LYS A 11 4.31 -7.66 8.38
C LYS A 11 4.85 -7.08 7.07
N ILE A 12 5.22 -7.95 6.13
CA ILE A 12 5.81 -7.55 4.84
C ILE A 12 4.98 -8.10 3.69
N TRP A 13 4.68 -7.25 2.71
CA TRP A 13 4.26 -7.67 1.39
C TRP A 13 5.46 -7.73 0.44
N HIS A 14 5.82 -8.94 0.02
CA HIS A 14 6.83 -9.19 -0.99
C HIS A 14 6.24 -9.13 -2.41
N ILE A 15 6.83 -8.31 -3.28
CA ILE A 15 6.49 -8.21 -4.69
C ILE A 15 7.67 -8.79 -5.48
N PRO A 16 7.57 -10.03 -6.01
CA PRO A 16 8.71 -10.70 -6.62
C PRO A 16 9.13 -10.07 -7.95
N LYS A 17 8.17 -9.53 -8.72
CA LYS A 17 8.44 -8.86 -10.00
C LYS A 17 7.68 -7.55 -10.08
N THR A 18 8.42 -6.47 -10.27
CA THR A 18 7.86 -5.13 -10.43
C THR A 18 7.99 -4.68 -11.87
N LYS A 19 7.37 -3.55 -12.20
CA LYS A 19 7.48 -2.96 -13.55
C LYS A 19 8.93 -2.68 -13.96
N ASN A 20 9.82 -2.50 -12.98
CA ASN A 20 11.24 -2.22 -13.19
C ASN A 20 12.13 -3.47 -13.01
N GLY A 21 11.53 -4.67 -12.95
CA GLY A 21 12.25 -5.94 -12.90
C GLY A 21 12.91 -6.29 -11.56
N LYS A 22 12.80 -5.43 -10.53
CA LYS A 22 13.39 -5.67 -9.21
C LYS A 22 12.33 -6.18 -8.22
N ALA A 23 12.66 -7.17 -7.42
CA ALA A 23 11.82 -7.59 -6.30
C ALA A 23 11.78 -6.50 -5.22
N GLN A 24 10.69 -6.41 -4.47
CA GLN A 24 10.46 -5.36 -3.50
C GLN A 24 9.74 -5.86 -2.26
N ASN A 25 10.06 -5.28 -1.12
CA ASN A 25 9.33 -5.49 0.13
C ASN A 25 8.63 -4.18 0.49
N ILE A 26 7.35 -4.28 0.81
CA ILE A 26 6.55 -3.15 1.31
C ILE A 26 6.17 -3.51 2.76
N PRO A 27 6.52 -2.66 3.76
CA PRO A 27 6.07 -2.90 5.11
C PRO A 27 4.55 -2.65 5.21
N LEU A 28 3.87 -3.42 6.04
CA LEU A 28 2.44 -3.32 6.26
C LEU A 28 2.18 -2.67 7.61
N THR A 29 1.32 -1.66 7.67
CA THR A 29 0.88 -1.07 8.94
C THR A 29 -0.05 -2.03 9.68
N ASP A 30 -0.29 -1.79 10.96
CA ASP A 30 -1.16 -2.64 11.77
C ASP A 30 -2.60 -2.66 11.22
N GLU A 31 -3.11 -1.52 10.76
CA GLU A 31 -4.43 -1.44 10.13
C GLU A 31 -4.50 -2.23 8.83
N ALA A 32 -3.43 -2.21 8.03
CA ALA A 32 -3.34 -3.03 6.82
C ALA A 32 -3.32 -4.54 7.19
N MET A 33 -2.62 -4.89 8.27
CA MET A 33 -2.57 -6.26 8.78
C MET A 33 -3.94 -6.74 9.26
N GLU A 34 -4.67 -5.92 10.02
CA GLU A 34 -6.03 -6.23 10.46
C GLU A 34 -6.96 -6.52 9.28
N ILE A 35 -6.94 -5.67 8.25
CA ILE A 35 -7.74 -5.84 7.03
C ILE A 35 -7.36 -7.14 6.31
N LEU A 36 -6.06 -7.42 6.17
CA LEU A 36 -5.56 -8.60 5.48
C LEU A 36 -5.90 -9.89 6.23
N GLN A 37 -5.76 -9.91 7.56
CA GLN A 37 -6.09 -11.06 8.41
C GLN A 37 -7.59 -11.36 8.38
N ALA A 38 -8.44 -10.35 8.62
CA ALA A 38 -9.89 -10.50 8.55
C ALA A 38 -10.34 -11.06 7.19
N ARG A 39 -9.70 -10.57 6.12
CA ARG A 39 -9.97 -11.04 4.77
C ARG A 39 -9.45 -12.46 4.50
N LYS A 40 -8.28 -12.83 5.04
CA LYS A 40 -7.69 -14.16 4.88
C LYS A 40 -8.58 -15.24 5.51
N LEU A 41 -9.19 -14.96 6.66
CA LEU A 41 -10.07 -15.89 7.37
C LEU A 41 -11.25 -16.39 6.53
N ILE A 42 -11.79 -15.53 5.66
CA ILE A 42 -12.93 -15.86 4.80
C ILE A 42 -12.53 -16.19 3.35
N SER A 43 -11.22 -16.17 3.04
CA SER A 43 -10.74 -16.33 1.68
C SER A 43 -10.51 -17.80 1.32
N THR A 44 -11.13 -18.25 0.23
CA THR A 44 -10.86 -19.55 -0.40
C THR A 44 -10.02 -19.43 -1.67
N SER A 45 -9.58 -18.21 -2.03
CA SER A 45 -8.83 -17.94 -3.25
C SER A 45 -7.33 -17.84 -2.97
N LYS A 46 -6.51 -18.16 -3.98
CA LYS A 46 -5.07 -17.85 -4.01
C LYS A 46 -4.81 -16.33 -3.93
N TRP A 47 -5.72 -15.53 -4.47
CA TRP A 47 -5.57 -14.08 -4.59
C TRP A 47 -6.16 -13.34 -3.39
N VAL A 48 -5.48 -12.27 -2.96
CA VAL A 48 -6.01 -11.37 -1.92
C VAL A 48 -7.31 -10.73 -2.39
N LEU A 49 -7.31 -10.18 -3.62
CA LEU A 49 -8.48 -9.56 -4.23
C LEU A 49 -8.94 -10.38 -5.44
N PRO A 50 -9.69 -11.48 -5.25
CA PRO A 50 -10.18 -12.28 -6.37
C PRO A 50 -11.22 -11.51 -7.19
N SER A 51 -11.32 -11.85 -8.48
CA SER A 51 -12.32 -11.29 -9.38
C SER A 51 -12.83 -12.38 -10.33
N ALA A 52 -14.12 -12.71 -10.24
CA ALA A 52 -14.75 -13.68 -11.13
C ALA A 52 -14.89 -13.18 -12.58
N THR A 53 -14.83 -11.85 -12.79
CA THR A 53 -15.03 -11.22 -14.09
C THR A 53 -13.71 -10.82 -14.77
N SER A 54 -12.57 -10.98 -14.10
CA SER A 54 -11.27 -10.72 -14.72
C SER A 54 -10.70 -12.01 -15.31
N GLU A 55 -10.16 -11.92 -16.52
CA GLU A 55 -9.41 -13.01 -17.17
C GLU A 55 -8.26 -13.54 -16.28
N SER A 56 -7.58 -12.63 -15.57
CA SER A 56 -6.51 -12.99 -14.61
C SER A 56 -7.00 -13.67 -13.32
N GLY A 57 -8.32 -13.79 -13.11
CA GLY A 57 -8.92 -14.34 -11.89
C GLY A 57 -8.79 -13.45 -10.64
N HIS A 58 -8.19 -12.27 -10.76
CA HIS A 58 -8.00 -11.32 -9.67
C HIS A 58 -8.23 -9.87 -10.12
N LEU A 59 -8.33 -8.96 -9.17
CA LEU A 59 -8.42 -7.54 -9.46
C LEU A 59 -7.13 -7.06 -10.13
N SER A 60 -7.19 -6.79 -11.42
CA SER A 60 -6.09 -6.24 -12.23
C SER A 60 -6.24 -4.73 -12.44
N HIS A 61 -7.47 -4.26 -12.63
CA HIS A 61 -7.79 -2.85 -12.86
C HIS A 61 -8.81 -2.35 -11.83
N PRO A 62 -8.39 -1.55 -10.85
CA PRO A 62 -9.27 -1.12 -9.76
C PRO A 62 -10.25 0.00 -10.16
N ASN A 63 -10.16 0.55 -11.38
CA ASN A 63 -10.90 1.75 -11.80
C ASN A 63 -12.43 1.61 -11.63
N SER A 64 -13.01 0.47 -11.97
CA SER A 64 -14.45 0.25 -11.85
C SER A 64 -14.88 0.15 -10.39
N ALA A 65 -14.14 -0.61 -9.57
CA ALA A 65 -14.39 -0.70 -8.13
C ALA A 65 -14.24 0.67 -7.46
N TRP A 66 -13.21 1.43 -7.84
CA TRP A 66 -12.96 2.78 -7.34
C TRP A 66 -14.11 3.74 -7.64
N LYS A 67 -14.63 3.75 -8.89
CA LYS A 67 -15.81 4.56 -9.26
C LYS A 67 -17.02 4.22 -8.40
N ILE A 68 -17.24 2.94 -8.11
CA ILE A 68 -18.35 2.49 -7.25
C ILE A 68 -18.16 3.01 -5.82
N ILE A 69 -16.94 2.91 -5.28
CA ILE A 69 -16.60 3.42 -3.93
C ILE A 69 -16.85 4.92 -3.85
N CYS A 70 -16.29 5.73 -4.77
CA CYS A 70 -16.49 7.17 -4.78
C CYS A 70 -17.97 7.55 -4.92
N LYS A 71 -18.73 6.86 -5.78
CA LYS A 71 -20.17 7.08 -5.94
C LYS A 71 -20.93 6.81 -4.64
N LYS A 72 -20.63 5.70 -3.96
CA LYS A 72 -21.27 5.34 -2.68
C LYS A 72 -20.91 6.33 -1.56
N ALA A 73 -19.68 6.83 -1.56
CA ALA A 73 -19.20 7.83 -0.60
C ALA A 73 -19.63 9.27 -0.93
N GLY A 74 -20.29 9.51 -2.08
CA GLY A 74 -20.67 10.86 -2.52
C GLY A 74 -19.48 11.74 -2.95
N ILE A 75 -18.29 11.16 -3.14
CA ILE A 75 -17.06 11.90 -3.47
C ILE A 75 -16.95 12.08 -4.98
N LYS A 76 -16.71 13.32 -5.42
CA LYS A 76 -16.48 13.67 -6.83
C LYS A 76 -15.00 13.98 -7.07
N ASN A 77 -14.54 13.77 -8.30
CA ASN A 77 -13.20 14.15 -8.78
C ASN A 77 -11.99 13.54 -8.04
N LEU A 78 -12.18 12.42 -7.32
CA LEU A 78 -11.09 11.71 -6.65
C LEU A 78 -10.60 10.52 -7.50
N ARG A 79 -9.31 10.49 -7.81
CA ARG A 79 -8.64 9.38 -8.53
C ARG A 79 -7.96 8.45 -7.54
N ILE A 80 -7.77 7.18 -7.92
CA ILE A 80 -7.10 6.21 -7.06
C ILE A 80 -5.66 6.62 -6.72
N HIS A 81 -4.99 7.35 -7.62
CA HIS A 81 -3.65 7.88 -7.38
C HIS A 81 -3.62 8.98 -6.34
N ASP A 82 -4.74 9.66 -6.09
CA ASP A 82 -4.81 10.70 -5.07
C ASP A 82 -4.67 10.09 -3.67
N LEU A 83 -5.12 8.84 -3.44
CA LEU A 83 -4.87 8.11 -2.18
C LEU A 83 -3.37 8.03 -1.86
N ARG A 84 -2.56 7.70 -2.88
CA ARG A 84 -1.10 7.61 -2.73
C ARG A 84 -0.48 8.99 -2.46
N ARG A 85 -1.02 10.05 -3.06
CA ARG A 85 -0.55 11.43 -2.83
C ARG A 85 -0.91 11.89 -1.43
N THR A 86 -2.13 11.64 -0.97
CA THR A 86 -2.58 11.90 0.39
C THR A 86 -1.70 11.18 1.40
N PHE A 87 -1.43 9.89 1.19
CA PHE A 87 -0.54 9.12 2.05
C PHE A 87 0.86 9.76 2.16
N ALA A 88 1.45 10.15 1.03
CA ALA A 88 2.74 10.83 1.00
C ALA A 88 2.71 12.19 1.71
N SER A 89 1.63 12.95 1.55
CA SER A 89 1.43 14.23 2.24
C SER A 89 1.33 14.03 3.75
N CYS A 90 0.54 13.07 4.24
CA CYS A 90 0.46 12.77 5.67
C CYS A 90 1.82 12.38 6.25
N MET A 91 2.61 11.57 5.53
CA MET A 91 3.99 11.28 5.96
C MET A 91 4.86 12.54 6.03
N ALA A 92 4.73 13.46 5.05
CA ALA A 92 5.49 14.70 5.03
C ALA A 92 5.08 15.64 6.18
N ASP A 93 3.79 15.69 6.52
CA ASP A 93 3.26 16.50 7.62
C ASP A 93 3.81 16.02 8.98
N GLU A 94 4.07 14.72 9.12
CA GLU A 94 4.78 14.12 10.27
C GLU A 94 6.30 14.37 10.27
N GLY A 95 6.81 15.18 9.34
CA GLY A 95 8.23 15.49 9.20
C GLY A 95 9.06 14.34 8.64
N THR A 96 8.44 13.35 7.99
CA THR A 96 9.17 12.22 7.41
C THR A 96 10.10 12.71 6.30
N GLY A 97 11.37 12.32 6.36
CA GLY A 97 12.33 12.64 5.31
C GLY A 97 11.91 12.08 3.94
N GLN A 98 12.12 12.86 2.88
CA GLN A 98 11.75 12.50 1.50
C GLN A 98 12.28 11.12 1.06
N TYR A 99 13.43 10.75 1.59
CA TYR A 99 14.03 9.44 1.35
C TYR A 99 13.15 8.27 1.85
N ILE A 100 12.59 8.37 3.06
CA ILE A 100 11.69 7.36 3.64
C ILE A 100 10.34 7.37 2.93
N ILE A 101 9.80 8.55 2.58
CA ILE A 101 8.56 8.67 1.79
C ILE A 101 8.74 7.96 0.43
N ARG A 102 9.86 8.20 -0.26
CA ARG A 102 10.15 7.53 -1.54
C ARG A 102 10.27 6.02 -1.39
N ALA A 103 10.80 5.52 -0.28
CA ALA A 103 10.85 4.10 0.03
C ALA A 103 9.45 3.52 0.25
N ALA A 104 8.61 4.16 1.06
CA ALA A 104 7.22 3.75 1.30
C ALA A 104 6.38 3.75 0.01
N LEU A 105 6.58 4.77 -0.83
CA LEU A 105 5.96 4.86 -2.14
C LEU A 105 6.64 3.96 -3.18
N ASN A 106 7.76 3.32 -2.87
CA ASN A 106 8.45 2.49 -3.84
C ASN A 106 8.83 3.26 -5.14
N HIS A 107 9.24 4.51 -4.99
CA HIS A 107 9.77 5.36 -6.06
C HIS A 107 11.29 5.17 -6.17
N ILE A 108 11.68 4.01 -6.69
CA ILE A 108 13.08 3.63 -6.88
C ILE A 108 13.65 4.30 -8.14
N ASN A 109 13.91 5.61 -8.05
CA ASN A 109 14.92 6.27 -8.88
C ASN A 109 16.09 6.59 -7.98
N PHE A 110 16.97 5.61 -7.82
CA PHE A 110 18.21 5.83 -7.08
C PHE A 110 19.14 6.65 -7.96
N ASP A 111 19.30 7.92 -7.60
CA ASP A 111 20.49 8.65 -7.98
C ASP A 111 21.71 7.84 -7.49
N SER A 112 22.82 7.90 -8.21
CA SER A 112 23.98 7.02 -8.00
C SER A 112 24.49 6.99 -6.55
N THR A 113 24.32 8.09 -5.82
CA THR A 113 24.71 8.28 -4.40
C THR A 113 23.88 7.49 -3.39
N ILE A 114 22.70 6.97 -3.75
CA ILE A 114 21.77 6.33 -2.80
C ILE A 114 22.13 4.84 -2.53
N HIS A 115 23.09 4.25 -3.26
CA HIS A 115 23.51 2.87 -3.00
C HIS A 115 24.05 2.62 -1.57
N TYR A 116 24.43 3.67 -0.85
CA TYR A 116 24.93 3.59 0.53
C TYR A 116 23.85 3.76 1.62
N ASN A 117 22.63 4.18 1.24
CA ASN A 117 21.52 4.32 2.17
C ASN A 117 20.43 3.36 1.71
N ILE A 118 20.23 2.28 2.48
CA ILE A 118 19.05 1.43 2.40
C ILE A 118 18.14 1.82 3.56
N PRO A 119 16.84 2.09 3.33
CA PRO A 119 15.97 2.54 4.40
C PRO A 119 15.74 1.37 5.35
N CYS A 120 15.89 1.61 6.65
CA CYS A 120 15.45 0.63 7.64
C CYS A 120 13.93 0.42 7.49
N MET A 121 13.52 -0.82 7.20
CA MET A 121 12.11 -1.12 6.92
C MET A 121 11.21 -0.89 8.14
N GLU A 122 11.75 -1.02 9.35
CA GLU A 122 11.06 -0.69 10.61
C GLU A 122 10.75 0.81 10.67
N LEU A 123 11.71 1.66 10.32
CA LEU A 123 11.51 3.12 10.28
C LEU A 123 10.50 3.51 9.21
N VAL A 124 10.55 2.86 8.04
CA VAL A 124 9.55 3.06 6.99
C VAL A 124 8.17 2.68 7.53
N GLN A 125 8.03 1.51 8.16
CA GLN A 125 6.77 1.06 8.74
C GLN A 125 6.25 2.03 9.81
N GLU A 126 7.10 2.53 10.70
CA GLU A 126 6.74 3.49 11.75
C GLU A 126 6.06 4.74 11.16
N TYR A 127 6.69 5.38 10.18
CA TYR A 127 6.12 6.57 9.54
C TYR A 127 4.89 6.26 8.68
N MET A 128 4.83 5.07 8.07
CA MET A 128 3.62 4.62 7.38
C MET A 128 2.46 4.48 8.37
N SER A 129 2.70 3.93 9.57
CA SER A 129 1.68 3.80 10.62
C SER A 129 1.21 5.16 11.13
N LYS A 130 2.12 6.12 11.36
CA LYS A 130 1.73 7.50 11.74
C LYS A 130 0.83 8.16 10.69
N ALA A 131 1.17 8.02 9.40
CA ALA A 131 0.33 8.53 8.32
C ALA A 131 -1.05 7.85 8.28
N THR A 132 -1.12 6.53 8.51
CA THR A 132 -2.40 5.81 8.60
C THR A 132 -3.24 6.26 9.80
N GLN A 133 -2.61 6.57 10.93
CA GLN A 133 -3.29 7.11 12.10
C GLN A 133 -3.95 8.46 11.81
N ILE A 134 -3.22 9.41 11.20
CA ILE A 134 -3.76 10.71 10.79
C ILE A 134 -4.99 10.53 9.91
N ILE A 135 -4.88 9.67 8.89
CA ILE A 135 -6.00 9.40 7.96
C ILE A 135 -7.20 8.83 8.73
N SER A 136 -6.95 7.93 9.69
CA SER A 136 -8.00 7.29 10.49
C SER A 136 -8.70 8.28 11.44
N GLU A 137 -7.96 9.22 12.00
CA GLU A 137 -8.51 10.27 12.87
C GLU A 137 -9.43 11.21 12.09
N CYS A 138 -9.04 11.61 10.88
CA CYS A 138 -9.89 12.43 10.00
C CYS A 138 -11.20 11.73 9.56
N VAL A 139 -11.26 10.40 9.59
CA VAL A 139 -12.47 9.63 9.25
C VAL A 139 -13.44 9.55 10.44
N ARG A 140 -12.93 9.66 11.68
CA ARG A 140 -13.72 9.57 12.91
C ARG A 140 -14.29 10.92 13.36
N SER A 141 -13.79 12.03 12.83
CA SER A 141 -14.29 13.40 13.05
C SER A 141 -15.45 13.74 12.13
#